data_AF-A0A1R1X1N2-F1
#
_entry.id   AF-A0A1R1X1N2-F1
#
_cell.length_a   1.000
_cell.length_b   1.000
_cell.length_c   1.000
_cell.angle_alpha   90.00
_cell.angle_beta   90.00
_cell.angle_gamma   90.00
#
_symmetry.space_group_name_H-M   'P 1'
#
loop_
_entity.id
_entity.type
_entity.pdbx_description
1 polymer ?
#
loop_
_entity_poly.entity_id
_entity_poly.type
_entity_poly.pdbx_seq_one_letter_code
_entity_poly.pdbx_strand_id
1 'polypeptide(L)'
;MSKTLTYEDQKIDLYQTVKMEEDIMTVNIPNFKEISITKMVQLVIKQLKPLGEIKDISALCNKYRNEYVPYCMKVLLRKNTKETEFTLFLDHEDGRINIFYRGCMEACSYCKKDGHWNSE
;
A
#
# COMPACT_ATOMS: atom_id res chain seq x y z
N MET A 1 -12.06 31.84 -2.86
CA MET A 1 -12.77 32.04 -4.15
C MET A 1 -12.92 30.69 -4.83
N SER A 2 -14.14 30.22 -5.10
CA SER A 2 -14.35 29.02 -5.91
C SER A 2 -14.07 29.38 -7.37
N LYS A 3 -13.14 28.67 -8.02
CA LYS A 3 -12.92 28.80 -9.46
C LYS A 3 -13.94 27.90 -10.15
N THR A 4 -14.88 28.50 -10.87
CA THR A 4 -15.85 27.77 -11.71
C THR A 4 -15.17 27.37 -13.02
N LEU A 5 -15.11 26.06 -13.31
CA LEU A 5 -14.60 25.53 -14.57
C LEU A 5 -15.76 25.34 -15.54
N THR A 6 -15.55 25.74 -16.79
CA THR A 6 -16.52 25.58 -17.88
C THR A 6 -15.81 25.02 -19.10
N TYR A 7 -16.47 24.11 -19.81
CA TYR A 7 -16.05 23.58 -21.11
C TYR A 7 -17.27 23.58 -22.03
N GLU A 8 -17.16 24.21 -23.21
CA GLU A 8 -18.27 24.35 -24.17
C GLU A 8 -19.58 24.86 -23.51
N ASP A 9 -19.46 25.93 -22.70
CA ASP A 9 -20.57 26.55 -21.97
C ASP A 9 -21.29 25.67 -20.94
N GLN A 10 -20.84 24.42 -20.73
CA GLN A 10 -21.29 23.57 -19.64
C GLN A 10 -20.43 23.79 -18.39
N LYS A 11 -21.09 23.95 -17.23
CA LYS A 11 -20.42 23.98 -15.94
C LYS A 11 -19.89 22.60 -15.59
N ILE A 12 -18.60 22.53 -15.30
CA ILE A 12 -17.98 21.34 -14.74
C ILE A 12 -18.06 21.44 -13.22
N ASP A 13 -18.89 20.60 -12.62
CA ASP A 13 -18.92 20.42 -11.18
C ASP A 13 -17.71 19.58 -10.75
N LEU A 14 -16.69 20.27 -10.23
CA LEU A 14 -15.62 19.61 -9.50
C LEU A 14 -16.17 19.19 -8.14
N TYR A 15 -16.70 17.98 -8.06
CA TYR A 15 -16.74 17.28 -6.77
C TYR A 15 -15.29 17.20 -6.32
N GLN A 16 -14.96 17.88 -5.22
CA GLN A 16 -13.64 17.74 -4.62
C GLN A 16 -13.41 16.24 -4.46
N THR A 17 -12.49 15.69 -5.26
CA THR A 17 -11.86 14.42 -4.97
C THR A 17 -11.48 14.54 -3.51
N VAL A 18 -12.15 13.74 -2.67
CA VAL A 18 -12.02 13.79 -1.21
C VAL A 18 -10.55 14.03 -0.93
N LYS A 19 -10.20 15.15 -0.26
CA LYS A 19 -8.81 15.34 0.18
C LYS A 19 -8.51 14.06 0.93
N MET A 20 -7.74 13.15 0.33
CA MET A 20 -7.30 11.96 1.04
C MET A 20 -6.61 12.55 2.25
N GLU A 21 -7.22 12.34 3.42
CA GLU A 21 -6.73 12.91 4.66
C GLU A 21 -5.22 12.57 4.71
N GLU A 22 -4.37 13.50 5.13
CA GLU A 22 -2.90 13.31 5.09
C GLU A 22 -2.42 12.08 5.88
N ASP A 23 -3.31 11.49 6.67
CA ASP A 23 -3.14 10.25 7.42
C ASP A 23 -3.50 8.99 6.61
N ILE A 24 -4.17 9.06 5.46
CA ILE A 24 -4.48 7.90 4.61
C ILE A 24 -3.31 7.61 3.66
N MET A 25 -2.81 6.38 3.71
CA MET A 25 -1.75 5.88 2.85
C MET A 25 -2.14 4.55 2.19
N THR A 26 -1.58 4.33 1.00
CA THR A 26 -1.62 3.03 0.33
C THR A 26 -0.27 2.35 0.47
N VAL A 27 -0.24 1.20 1.11
CA VAL A 27 0.92 0.32 1.20
C VAL A 27 0.80 -0.74 0.12
N ASN A 28 1.79 -0.84 -0.76
CA ASN A 28 1.87 -1.80 -1.85
C ASN A 28 2.81 -2.93 -1.43
N ILE A 29 2.32 -4.16 -1.50
CA ILE A 29 3.12 -5.38 -1.33
C ILE A 29 3.36 -5.93 -2.75
N PRO A 30 4.58 -5.82 -3.28
CA PRO A 30 4.89 -6.10 -4.67
C PRO A 30 4.78 -7.60 -4.98
N ASN A 31 5.19 -8.45 -4.04
CA ASN A 31 5.28 -9.90 -4.22
C ASN A 31 5.17 -10.61 -2.88
N PHE A 32 4.28 -11.60 -2.80
CA PHE A 32 4.12 -12.49 -1.65
C PHE A 32 4.04 -13.98 -2.07
N LYS A 33 4.63 -14.34 -3.22
CA LYS A 33 4.54 -15.69 -3.83
C LYS A 33 4.93 -16.84 -2.90
N GLU A 34 5.82 -16.58 -1.96
CA GLU A 34 6.34 -17.58 -1.02
C GLU A 34 5.34 -17.88 0.12
N ILE A 35 4.26 -17.09 0.26
CA ILE A 35 3.33 -17.14 1.38
C ILE A 35 1.89 -17.23 0.87
N SER A 36 1.05 -18.02 1.55
CA SER A 36 -0.37 -18.08 1.20
C SER A 36 -1.07 -16.74 1.47
N ILE A 37 -2.09 -16.42 0.68
CA ILE A 37 -2.85 -15.16 0.83
C ILE A 37 -3.36 -14.94 2.27
N THR A 38 -3.83 -16.01 2.93
CA THR A 38 -4.34 -15.95 4.30
C THR A 38 -3.24 -15.59 5.29
N LYS A 39 -2.06 -16.21 5.18
CA LYS A 39 -0.90 -15.89 6.00
C LYS A 39 -0.40 -14.46 5.74
N MET A 40 -0.43 -14.02 4.48
CA MET A 40 -0.07 -12.65 4.10
C MET A 40 -1.00 -11.63 4.76
N VAL A 41 -2.31 -11.84 4.71
CA VAL A 41 -3.30 -10.97 5.38
C VAL A 41 -3.10 -10.95 6.89
N GLN A 42 -2.86 -12.10 7.52
CA GLN A 42 -2.55 -12.16 8.95
C GLN A 42 -1.28 -11.38 9.30
N LEU A 43 -0.24 -11.49 8.47
CA LEU A 43 1.02 -10.78 8.66
C LEU A 43 0.84 -9.26 8.54
N VAL A 44 0.12 -8.82 7.51
CA VAL A 44 -0.27 -7.41 7.30
C VAL A 44 -1.01 -6.88 8.51
N ILE A 45 -2.04 -7.59 8.98
CA ILE A 45 -2.82 -7.17 10.14
C ILE A 45 -1.92 -7.10 11.38
N LYS A 46 -1.08 -8.11 11.61
CA LYS A 46 -0.20 -8.16 12.79
C LYS A 46 0.78 -6.98 12.84
N GLN A 47 1.39 -6.62 11.72
CA GLN A 47 2.48 -5.63 11.70
C GLN A 47 2.01 -4.21 11.36
N LEU A 48 0.96 -4.03 10.57
CA LEU A 48 0.48 -2.70 10.18
C LEU A 48 -0.59 -2.14 11.12
N LYS A 49 -1.35 -2.99 11.84
CA LYS A 49 -2.37 -2.53 12.79
C LYS A 49 -1.81 -1.66 13.95
N PRO A 50 -0.60 -1.90 14.47
CA PRO A 50 0.02 -0.97 15.43
C PRO A 50 0.31 0.42 14.85
N LEU A 51 0.51 0.51 13.52
CA LEU A 51 0.87 1.74 12.83
C LEU A 51 -0.35 2.57 12.39
N GLY A 52 -1.54 1.95 12.35
CA GLY A 52 -2.75 2.61 11.89
C GLY A 52 -3.97 1.70 11.83
N GLU A 53 -5.09 2.30 11.46
CA GLU A 53 -6.34 1.60 11.16
C GLU A 53 -6.33 1.11 9.70
N ILE A 54 -6.37 -0.21 9.51
CA ILE A 54 -6.51 -0.81 8.17
C ILE A 54 -7.96 -0.62 7.72
N LYS A 55 -8.15 0.17 6.67
CA LYS A 55 -9.47 0.42 6.07
C LYS A 55 -9.85 -0.65 5.06
N ASP A 56 -8.88 -1.12 4.29
CA ASP A 56 -9.12 -2.13 3.26
C ASP A 56 -7.84 -2.90 2.91
N ILE A 57 -8.01 -4.14 2.44
CA ILE A 57 -6.95 -4.96 1.85
C ILE A 57 -7.48 -5.52 0.54
N SER A 58 -6.81 -5.20 -0.56
CA SER A 58 -7.17 -5.65 -1.89
C SER A 58 -6.05 -6.47 -2.52
N ALA A 59 -6.43 -7.52 -3.23
CA ALA A 59 -5.53 -8.37 -4.00
C ALA A 59 -6.22 -8.78 -5.31
N LEU A 60 -5.42 -8.94 -6.36
CA LEU A 60 -5.93 -9.37 -7.66
C LEU A 60 -6.26 -10.87 -7.59
N CYS A 61 -7.46 -11.24 -8.06
CA CYS A 61 -7.93 -12.62 -8.07
C CYS A 61 -8.33 -13.03 -9.49
N ASN A 62 -7.87 -14.21 -9.92
CA ASN A 62 -8.40 -14.89 -11.08
C ASN A 62 -9.62 -15.72 -10.67
N LYS A 63 -10.81 -15.19 -10.98
CA LYS A 63 -12.09 -15.82 -10.62
C LYS A 63 -12.30 -17.20 -11.25
N TYR A 64 -11.78 -17.44 -12.46
CA TYR A 64 -11.95 -18.72 -13.15
C TYR A 64 -11.18 -19.85 -12.49
N ARG A 65 -9.98 -19.53 -11.99
CA ARG A 65 -9.11 -20.50 -11.29
C ARG A 65 -9.28 -20.48 -9.78
N ASN A 66 -10.05 -19.52 -9.25
CA ASN A 66 -10.17 -19.23 -7.83
C ASN A 66 -8.80 -19.04 -7.15
N GLU A 67 -7.88 -18.39 -7.85
CA GLU A 67 -6.49 -18.19 -7.44
C GLU A 67 -6.20 -16.69 -7.24
N TYR A 68 -5.50 -16.35 -6.17
CA TYR A 68 -4.99 -14.99 -5.97
C TYR A 68 -3.64 -14.83 -6.66
N VAL A 69 -3.49 -13.73 -7.39
CA VAL A 69 -2.23 -13.36 -8.01
C VAL A 69 -1.30 -12.89 -6.89
N PRO A 70 -0.08 -13.46 -6.76
CA PRO A 70 0.82 -13.17 -5.65
C PRO A 70 1.52 -11.80 -5.76
N TYR A 71 1.00 -10.91 -6.60
CA TYR A 71 1.61 -9.64 -6.97
C TYR A 71 0.63 -8.50 -6.70
N CYS A 72 1.19 -7.36 -6.30
CA CYS A 72 0.45 -6.10 -6.18
C CYS A 72 -0.75 -6.16 -5.21
N MET A 73 -0.57 -6.76 -4.03
CA MET A 73 -1.53 -6.55 -2.94
C MET A 73 -1.42 -5.10 -2.46
N LYS A 74 -2.56 -4.47 -2.17
CA LYS A 74 -2.63 -3.10 -1.66
C LYS A 74 -3.38 -3.07 -0.33
N VAL A 75 -2.81 -2.35 0.62
CA VAL A 75 -3.42 -2.10 1.93
C VAL A 75 -3.71 -0.61 2.02
N LEU A 76 -4.97 -0.28 2.24
CA LEU A 76 -5.40 1.08 2.56
C LEU A 76 -5.37 1.24 4.06
N LEU A 77 -4.53 2.15 4.54
CA LEU A 77 -4.27 2.34 5.96
C LEU A 77 -4.41 3.80 6.33
N ARG A 78 -5.10 4.08 7.44
CA ARG A 78 -5.11 5.38 8.09
C ARG A 78 -4.07 5.36 9.22
N LYS A 79 -3.01 6.15 9.10
CA LYS A 79 -1.97 6.29 10.12
C LYS A 79 -2.55 6.80 11.43
N ASN A 80 -2.01 6.32 12.55
CA ASN A 80 -2.35 6.85 13.87
C ASN A 80 -1.81 8.28 14.07
N THR A 81 -0.59 8.55 13.61
CA THR A 81 0.03 9.89 13.64
C THR A 81 0.74 10.19 12.32
N LYS A 82 0.88 11.47 11.95
CA LYS A 82 1.56 11.88 10.70
C LYS A 82 3.03 11.49 10.67
N GLU A 83 3.67 11.41 11.85
CA GLU A 83 5.09 11.12 12.06
C GLU A 83 5.37 9.62 12.21
N THR A 84 4.36 8.74 12.13
CA THR A 84 4.60 7.29 12.21
C THR A 84 5.49 6.86 11.04
N GLU A 85 6.73 6.46 11.36
CA GLU A 85 7.63 5.81 10.41
C GLU A 85 7.13 4.39 10.12
N PHE A 86 7.10 4.04 8.84
CA PHE A 86 6.68 2.71 8.41
C PHE A 86 7.90 1.87 8.10
N THR A 87 7.85 0.62 8.51
CA THR A 87 8.85 -0.36 8.11
C THR A 87 8.89 -0.48 6.58
N LEU A 88 10.07 -0.76 6.04
CA LEU A 88 10.23 -1.08 4.61
C LEU A 88 9.93 -2.55 4.32
N PHE A 89 9.83 -3.35 5.39
CA PHE A 89 9.68 -4.78 5.35
C PHE A 89 8.60 -5.28 6.31
N LEU A 90 7.97 -6.38 5.93
CA LEU A 90 7.20 -7.23 6.83
C LEU A 90 8.06 -8.45 7.17
N ASP A 91 8.30 -8.67 8.46
CA ASP A 91 9.11 -9.80 8.93
C ASP A 91 8.31 -11.10 8.99
N HIS A 92 8.67 -12.08 8.18
CA HIS A 92 8.13 -13.44 8.20
C HIS A 92 9.23 -14.43 8.62
N GLU A 93 8.85 -15.62 9.09
CA GLU A 93 9.80 -16.66 9.53
C GLU A 93 10.77 -17.07 8.41
N ASP A 94 10.26 -17.16 7.18
CA ASP A 94 11.03 -17.49 5.97
C ASP A 94 11.77 -16.28 5.35
N GLY A 95 11.71 -15.11 5.98
CA GLY A 95 12.43 -13.91 5.57
C GLY A 95 11.56 -12.65 5.48
N ARG A 96 12.10 -11.62 4.83
CA ARG A 96 11.44 -10.31 4.74
C ARG A 96 10.67 -10.13 3.44
N ILE A 97 9.52 -9.45 3.53
CA ILE A 97 8.69 -9.07 2.39
C ILE A 97 8.74 -7.56 2.26
N ASN A 98 9.07 -7.04 1.08
CA ASN A 98 9.12 -5.60 0.85
C ASN A 98 7.72 -4.99 0.89
N ILE A 99 7.64 -3.75 1.37
CA ILE A 99 6.46 -2.90 1.22
C ILE A 99 6.85 -1.52 0.72
N PHE A 100 6.00 -0.95 -0.14
CA PHE A 100 6.22 0.35 -0.75
C PHE A 100 5.05 1.29 -0.49
N TYR A 101 5.35 2.51 -0.09
CA TYR A 101 4.35 3.55 0.12
C TYR A 101 4.94 4.90 -0.29
N ARG A 102 4.08 5.90 -0.50
CA ARG A 102 4.54 7.22 -0.92
C ARG A 102 5.47 7.81 0.15
N GLY A 103 6.70 8.15 -0.24
CA GLY A 103 7.72 8.69 0.67
C GLY A 103 8.51 7.62 1.45
N CYS A 104 8.39 6.33 1.11
CA CYS A 104 9.24 5.30 1.68
C CYS A 104 10.70 5.51 1.27
N MET A 105 11.64 5.21 2.18
CA MET A 105 13.06 5.15 1.86
C MET A 105 13.35 4.04 0.83
N GLU A 106 14.46 4.19 0.11
CA GLU A 106 14.91 3.21 -0.87
C GLU A 106 15.32 1.90 -0.17
N ALA A 107 14.69 0.80 -0.60
CA ALA A 107 14.98 -0.54 -0.13
C ALA A 107 15.07 -1.49 -1.33
N CYS A 108 16.08 -2.35 -1.33
CA CYS A 108 16.32 -3.25 -2.45
C CYS A 108 15.40 -4.46 -2.33
N SER A 109 14.56 -4.65 -3.35
CA SER A 109 13.62 -5.76 -3.37
C SER A 109 14.29 -7.13 -3.36
N TYR A 110 15.52 -7.22 -3.88
CA TYR A 110 16.31 -8.44 -3.96
C TYR A 110 17.12 -8.70 -2.69
N CYS A 111 17.94 -7.72 -2.27
CA CYS A 111 18.85 -7.86 -1.13
C CYS A 111 18.13 -7.81 0.22
N LYS A 112 16.91 -7.25 0.29
CA LYS A 112 16.12 -7.08 1.52
C LYS A 112 16.86 -6.33 2.63
N LYS A 113 17.75 -5.40 2.25
CA LYS A 113 18.53 -4.52 3.13
C LYS A 113 18.07 -3.07 2.97
N ASP A 114 18.07 -2.34 4.08
CA ASP A 114 17.83 -0.90 4.12
C ASP A 114 18.99 -0.13 3.46
N GLY A 115 18.72 1.00 2.81
CA GLY A 115 19.76 1.90 2.29
C GLY A 115 20.47 1.42 1.02
N HIS A 116 19.88 0.47 0.30
CA HIS A 116 20.38 -0.05 -0.97
C HIS A 116 19.24 0.00 -1.99
N TRP A 117 19.44 0.62 -3.15
CA TRP A 117 18.51 0.54 -4.28
C TRP A 117 19.03 -0.46 -5.31
N ASN A 118 18.14 -1.00 -6.15
CA ASN A 118 18.48 -2.04 -7.12
C ASN A 118 19.76 -1.71 -7.91
N SER A 119 20.80 -2.54 -7.70
CA SER A 119 22.07 -2.61 -8.44
C SER A 119 22.85 -1.29 -8.55
N GLU A 120 23.96 -1.20 -7.84
CA GLU A 120 25.24 -0.94 -8.54
C GLU A 120 25.82 -2.26 -9.03
#